data_AF-A0A2V2S304-F1
#
_entry.id   AF-A0A2V2S304-F1
#
_cell.length_a   1.000
_cell.length_b   1.000
_cell.length_c   1.000
_cell.angle_alpha   90.00
_cell.angle_beta   90.00
_cell.angle_gamma   90.00
#
_symmetry.space_group_name_H-M   'P 1'
#
loop_
_entity.id
_entity.type
_entity.pdbx_description
1 polymer ?
#
loop_
_entity_poly.entity_id
_entity_poly.type
_entity_poly.pdbx_seq_one_letter_code
_entity_poly.pdbx_strand_id
1 'polypeptide(L)'
;MTAGCSHKRHRKDCQEILYHREWSDEQSVLTLSLAGDHVKSLSTIIAQHYTTLFVSPLHHFLLPSKPMFTKPHKLAACNPLTHATYLTHLTLLTYLTLSTSISPSSAQSPTAWYEMPAGETETRWFTFENPGGEKGQAGKTRFGRKGAPATPINSGQNLVLADIQGSGTIRRIWATIFHRSPQALRGLKIEMYWDDATNPAVQAPLGDFFCHSLGQMATFENACFYSPEGRSFNCLIPMPFRKSAKIVLVNDSKYNNGIYYEVDATTGDKHDQDALYFHSYWRRENPTTLRQDMTILPRIEGRGRFLGCNLGIRQNPCCTNFWFGEGEVKVYLDGDNQLPTLCGTGTEDYLGDAYGQGLFNCRYSGNQYVSPDKSAYGFYRLHIPDPVWFHKDIRVTIQVMGGPSYRAMLDSMDRDRSLKFMKAGDGTQYYTREELAANPRRAEVMERTDDYCATAYWYQSTPENHLPPIAPAADRMKDLP
;
A
#
# COMPACT_ATOMS: atom_id res chain seq x y z
N MET A 1 -33.94 -68.21 11.80
CA MET A 1 -33.14 -69.31 11.24
C MET A 1 -31.70 -68.82 11.12
N THR A 2 -30.78 -69.50 11.82
CA THR A 2 -29.32 -69.71 11.52
C THR A 2 -28.52 -68.54 10.94
N ALA A 3 -27.59 -67.95 11.72
CA ALA A 3 -26.14 -68.26 11.79
C ALA A 3 -25.32 -67.39 10.81
N GLY A 4 -24.09 -66.93 11.05
CA GLY A 4 -23.09 -67.13 12.09
C GLY A 4 -21.73 -66.63 11.57
N CYS A 5 -21.06 -65.83 12.40
CA CYS A 5 -19.63 -65.46 12.49
C CYS A 5 -18.57 -66.07 11.52
N SER A 6 -17.58 -65.27 11.08
CA SER A 6 -16.15 -65.57 11.41
C SER A 6 -15.18 -64.39 11.14
N HIS A 7 -14.22 -64.23 12.05
CA HIS A 7 -13.02 -63.39 11.99
C HIS A 7 -11.83 -64.14 11.38
N LYS A 8 -10.90 -63.45 10.68
CA LYS A 8 -9.50 -63.14 11.13
C LYS A 8 -8.55 -62.75 9.97
N ARG A 9 -7.94 -61.56 10.13
CA ARG A 9 -6.55 -61.09 9.93
C ARG A 9 -5.69 -61.59 8.74
N HIS A 10 -5.06 -60.64 8.04
CA HIS A 10 -3.59 -60.50 8.00
C HIS A 10 -3.13 -59.06 7.69
N ARG A 11 -2.02 -58.64 8.33
CA ARG A 11 -1.30 -57.35 8.28
C ARG A 11 -0.59 -57.09 6.93
N LYS A 12 -0.35 -55.81 6.62
CA LYS A 12 0.94 -55.16 6.23
C LYS A 12 0.69 -53.65 6.06
N ASP A 13 1.23 -52.82 6.96
CA ASP A 13 2.45 -51.99 6.80
C ASP A 13 2.14 -50.59 6.26
N CYS A 14 2.21 -49.57 7.13
CA CYS A 14 2.69 -48.23 6.82
C CYS A 14 3.06 -47.54 8.15
N GLN A 15 4.31 -47.10 8.23
CA GLN A 15 4.91 -46.43 9.38
C GLN A 15 4.39 -44.99 9.49
N GLU A 16 3.79 -44.64 10.64
CA GLU A 16 3.61 -43.26 11.06
C GLU A 16 4.85 -42.83 11.87
N ILE A 17 5.55 -41.80 11.38
CA ILE A 17 6.58 -41.09 12.13
C ILE A 17 5.85 -40.06 13.01
N LEU A 18 5.68 -40.40 14.29
CA LEU A 18 5.26 -39.48 15.34
C LEU A 18 6.49 -38.70 15.83
N TYR A 19 6.57 -37.41 15.50
CA TYR A 19 7.46 -36.48 16.20
C TYR A 19 6.80 -36.05 17.51
N HIS A 20 7.15 -36.74 18.60
CA HIS A 20 7.10 -36.16 19.95
C HIS A 20 8.28 -35.18 20.05
N ARG A 21 8.00 -33.90 20.33
CA ARG A 21 9.03 -32.94 20.76
C ARG A 21 8.69 -32.49 22.17
N GLU A 22 9.44 -33.06 23.12
CA GLU A 22 9.50 -32.62 24.51
C GLU A 22 9.97 -31.17 24.55
N TRP A 23 9.22 -30.34 25.27
CA TRP A 23 9.63 -28.99 25.64
C TRP A 23 10.49 -29.11 26.90
N SER A 24 11.77 -28.76 26.78
CA SER A 24 12.65 -28.51 27.91
C SER A 24 12.63 -27.02 28.24
N ASP A 25 12.36 -26.74 29.51
CA ASP A 25 12.44 -25.43 30.14
C ASP A 25 13.90 -24.97 30.26
N GLU A 26 14.27 -23.89 29.58
CA GLU A 26 15.38 -23.03 30.00
C GLU A 26 14.98 -21.56 29.81
N GLN A 27 14.33 -21.01 30.83
CA GLN A 27 14.25 -19.56 31.04
C GLN A 27 15.59 -19.07 31.61
N SER A 28 16.36 -18.36 30.79
CA SER A 28 17.48 -17.54 31.26
C SER A 28 16.94 -16.23 31.82
N VAL A 29 16.81 -16.18 33.15
CA VAL A 29 16.53 -14.97 33.92
C VAL A 29 17.82 -14.16 34.03
N LEU A 30 17.86 -12.99 33.41
CA LEU A 30 18.91 -11.99 33.60
C LEU A 30 18.58 -11.18 34.86
N THR A 31 19.13 -11.62 35.99
CA THR A 31 19.05 -10.91 37.28
C THR A 31 20.14 -9.82 37.29
N LEU A 32 19.75 -8.56 37.08
CA LEU A 32 20.60 -7.41 37.38
C LEU A 32 20.44 -7.06 38.86
N SER A 33 21.48 -7.38 39.63
CA SER A 33 21.66 -6.95 41.02
C SER A 33 21.92 -5.44 41.06
N LEU A 34 21.01 -4.69 41.67
CA LEU A 34 21.25 -3.33 42.13
C LEU A 34 21.34 -3.37 43.66
N ALA A 35 22.51 -3.01 44.18
CA ALA A 35 22.73 -2.79 45.61
C ALA A 35 23.32 -1.39 45.80
N GLY A 36 22.74 -0.63 46.74
CA GLY A 36 23.46 0.41 47.48
C GLY A 36 23.04 1.86 47.23
N ASP A 37 22.00 2.27 47.96
CA ASP A 37 21.79 3.55 48.65
C ASP A 37 22.75 4.73 48.38
N HIS A 38 22.16 5.89 48.00
CA HIS A 38 22.20 7.11 48.82
C HIS A 38 21.26 8.19 48.26
N VAL A 39 20.23 8.52 49.03
CA VAL A 39 19.41 9.73 48.87
C VAL A 39 20.22 10.94 49.35
N LYS A 40 20.34 11.99 48.52
CA LYS A 40 20.40 13.40 48.95
C LYS A 40 20.02 14.35 47.81
N SER A 41 18.91 15.04 48.05
CA SER A 41 18.36 16.23 47.39
C SER A 41 19.40 17.24 46.88
N LEU A 42 19.17 17.85 45.71
CA LEU A 42 18.99 19.30 45.56
C LEU A 42 18.68 19.71 44.11
N SER A 43 17.62 20.51 43.99
CA SER A 43 17.25 21.36 42.87
C SER A 43 18.28 22.46 42.59
N THR A 44 18.34 22.86 41.30
CA THR A 44 18.86 24.13 40.73
C THR A 44 20.24 24.10 40.08
N ILE A 45 20.26 24.47 38.78
CA ILE A 45 21.23 25.24 37.96
C ILE A 45 21.09 24.75 36.50
N ILE A 46 20.20 25.33 35.69
CA ILE A 46 20.42 26.45 34.75
C ILE A 46 21.65 26.27 33.84
N ALA A 47 21.34 26.11 32.55
CA ALA A 47 22.07 26.54 31.35
C ALA A 47 23.61 26.47 31.33
N GLN A 48 24.16 25.69 30.39
CA GLN A 48 24.94 26.24 29.27
C GLN A 48 25.54 25.15 28.37
N HIS A 49 25.48 25.44 27.07
CA HIS A 49 26.39 25.03 26.00
C HIS A 49 26.16 23.68 25.29
N TYR A 50 25.38 23.81 24.21
CA TYR A 50 25.64 23.16 22.94
C TYR A 50 27.05 23.49 22.42
N THR A 51 27.76 22.46 21.95
CA THR A 51 28.52 22.36 20.68
C THR A 51 29.73 21.46 20.89
N THR A 52 29.63 20.19 20.47
CA THR A 52 30.82 19.40 20.16
C THR A 52 30.57 18.62 18.87
N LEU A 53 31.35 18.98 17.86
CA LEU A 53 31.43 18.35 16.54
C LEU A 53 31.89 16.90 16.67
N PHE A 54 31.19 15.99 15.99
CA PHE A 54 31.71 14.67 15.63
C PHE A 54 32.46 14.77 14.29
N VAL A 55 33.76 14.49 14.33
CA VAL A 55 34.61 14.28 13.14
C VAL A 55 34.71 12.78 12.92
N SER A 56 34.36 12.33 11.71
CA SER A 56 34.62 10.96 11.20
C SER A 56 35.77 11.01 10.20
N PRO A 57 36.73 10.04 10.20
CA PRO A 57 37.85 10.06 9.27
C PRO A 57 37.52 9.32 7.97
N LEU A 58 37.58 10.04 6.85
CA LEU A 58 37.51 9.49 5.49
C LEU A 58 38.93 9.25 4.93
N HIS A 59 39.13 8.05 4.41
CA HIS A 59 40.36 7.55 3.80
C HIS A 59 40.72 8.29 2.50
N HIS A 60 42.03 8.54 2.33
CA HIS A 60 42.65 9.12 1.13
C HIS A 60 42.74 8.12 -0.03
N PHE A 61 42.33 8.56 -1.22
CA PHE A 61 42.85 8.06 -2.50
C PHE A 61 43.43 9.25 -3.29
N LEU A 62 44.71 9.13 -3.66
CA LEU A 62 45.51 10.10 -4.41
C LEU A 62 45.38 9.85 -5.92
N LEU A 63 45.13 10.91 -6.68
CA LEU A 63 45.51 11.03 -8.11
C LEU A 63 46.03 12.45 -8.36
N PRO A 64 47.08 12.66 -9.18
CA PRO A 64 47.69 13.97 -9.36
C PRO A 64 47.15 14.70 -10.60
N SER A 65 46.86 15.99 -10.46
CA SER A 65 46.68 16.92 -11.58
C SER A 65 47.66 18.09 -11.47
N LYS A 66 48.34 18.41 -12.59
CA LYS A 66 49.25 19.55 -12.75
C LYS A 66 48.46 20.86 -12.90
N PRO A 67 48.97 22.02 -12.44
CA PRO A 67 48.31 23.30 -12.64
C PRO A 67 48.83 24.04 -13.88
N MET A 68 47.97 24.85 -14.50
CA MET A 68 48.36 25.85 -15.49
C MET A 68 47.66 27.18 -15.16
N PHE A 69 48.48 28.21 -14.98
CA PHE A 69 48.10 29.61 -14.74
C PHE A 69 47.51 30.27 -16.00
N THR A 70 46.53 31.19 -15.83
CA THR A 70 46.65 32.60 -16.27
C THR A 70 45.45 33.49 -15.89
N LYS A 71 45.75 34.50 -15.06
CA LYS A 71 45.33 35.92 -14.96
C LYS A 71 43.85 36.39 -14.81
N PRO A 72 43.62 37.51 -14.07
CA PRO A 72 42.31 37.94 -13.58
C PRO A 72 41.74 39.19 -14.28
N HIS A 73 40.42 39.39 -14.21
CA HIS A 73 39.77 40.67 -14.51
C HIS A 73 39.06 41.27 -13.28
N LYS A 74 39.15 42.61 -13.24
CA LYS A 74 38.96 43.52 -12.11
C LYS A 74 37.50 43.71 -11.68
N LEU A 75 37.31 43.79 -10.36
CA LEU A 75 36.17 44.43 -9.69
C LEU A 75 36.37 45.95 -9.66
N ALA A 76 35.29 46.70 -9.88
CA ALA A 76 35.20 48.13 -9.58
C ALA A 76 33.98 48.37 -8.68
N ALA A 77 34.18 49.13 -7.62
CA ALA A 77 33.21 49.57 -6.64
C ALA A 77 33.14 51.11 -6.61
N CYS A 78 32.20 51.64 -5.81
CA CYS A 78 31.93 53.05 -5.43
C CYS A 78 30.97 53.81 -6.37
N ASN A 79 30.03 54.64 -5.92
CA ASN A 79 29.58 55.07 -4.59
C ASN A 79 28.19 55.78 -4.72
N PRO A 80 27.51 56.13 -3.60
CA PRO A 80 26.13 56.67 -3.54
C PRO A 80 26.08 58.21 -3.53
N LEU A 81 24.89 58.83 -3.69
CA LEU A 81 24.47 60.11 -3.06
C LEU A 81 23.07 60.64 -3.52
N THR A 82 22.18 60.81 -2.53
CA THR A 82 21.27 61.95 -2.19
C THR A 82 20.18 62.57 -3.09
N HIS A 83 18.99 62.73 -2.45
CA HIS A 83 18.03 63.87 -2.41
C HIS A 83 17.31 64.29 -3.71
N ALA A 84 16.07 64.81 -3.74
CA ALA A 84 14.97 65.02 -2.80
C ALA A 84 13.73 65.50 -3.63
N THR A 85 12.52 65.30 -3.06
CA THR A 85 11.26 66.07 -3.24
C THR A 85 10.66 66.29 -4.65
N TYR A 86 9.38 65.94 -4.83
CA TYR A 86 8.27 66.91 -4.98
C TYR A 86 6.89 66.23 -5.20
N LEU A 87 5.87 66.92 -4.68
CA LEU A 87 4.47 67.00 -5.16
C LEU A 87 3.45 65.92 -4.75
N THR A 88 2.79 66.28 -3.65
CA THR A 88 1.38 66.09 -3.26
C THR A 88 0.38 65.98 -4.42
N HIS A 89 -0.43 64.91 -4.41
CA HIS A 89 -1.85 64.98 -4.77
C HIS A 89 -2.69 64.08 -3.86
N LEU A 90 -3.64 64.73 -3.18
CA LEU A 90 -4.72 64.13 -2.42
C LEU A 90 -5.57 63.23 -3.33
N THR A 91 -5.71 61.95 -2.97
CA THR A 91 -6.84 61.12 -3.39
C THR A 91 -7.57 60.61 -2.16
N LEU A 92 -8.86 60.91 -2.14
CA LEU A 92 -9.85 60.57 -1.12
C LEU A 92 -9.98 59.04 -1.05
N LEU A 93 -9.39 58.40 -0.04
CA LEU A 93 -9.60 56.98 0.26
C LEU A 93 -10.74 56.85 1.27
N THR A 94 -11.92 56.55 0.77
CA THR A 94 -13.05 56.02 1.52
C THR A 94 -12.61 54.73 2.22
N TYR A 95 -12.56 54.76 3.55
CA TYR A 95 -12.40 53.58 4.39
C TYR A 95 -13.66 52.70 4.27
N LEU A 96 -13.64 51.75 3.34
CA LEU A 96 -14.53 50.59 3.39
C LEU A 96 -13.84 49.56 4.29
N THR A 97 -14.21 49.53 5.58
CA THR A 97 -13.84 48.43 6.47
C THR A 97 -14.59 47.19 6.02
N LEU A 98 -14.04 46.44 5.05
CA LEU A 98 -14.40 45.04 4.90
C LEU A 98 -13.89 44.32 6.15
N SER A 99 -14.79 44.08 7.09
CA SER A 99 -14.65 43.00 8.06
C SER A 99 -14.69 41.69 7.28
N THR A 100 -13.57 41.29 6.68
CA THR A 100 -13.35 39.90 6.32
C THR A 100 -13.21 39.14 7.62
N SER A 101 -14.32 38.60 8.11
CA SER A 101 -14.29 37.44 8.99
C SER A 101 -13.67 36.30 8.20
N ILE A 102 -12.34 36.28 8.16
CA ILE A 102 -11.58 35.09 7.83
C ILE A 102 -11.87 34.14 9.00
N SER A 103 -12.93 33.35 8.86
CA SER A 103 -13.04 32.15 9.67
C SER A 103 -11.74 31.39 9.43
N PRO A 104 -10.93 31.12 10.45
CA PRO A 104 -9.80 30.22 10.26
C PRO A 104 -10.41 28.92 9.73
N SER A 105 -10.04 28.55 8.51
CA SER A 105 -10.23 27.18 8.03
C SER A 105 -9.64 26.30 9.12
N SER A 106 -10.50 25.65 9.89
CA SER A 106 -10.09 24.73 10.93
C SER A 106 -9.69 23.44 10.23
N ALA A 107 -8.58 23.49 9.49
CA ALA A 107 -7.81 22.31 9.19
C ALA A 107 -7.44 21.72 10.56
N GLN A 108 -8.20 20.72 11.01
CA GLN A 108 -7.94 20.04 12.27
C GLN A 108 -6.54 19.44 12.15
N SER A 109 -5.57 20.08 12.79
CA SER A 109 -4.31 19.44 13.09
C SER A 109 -4.64 18.19 13.90
N PRO A 110 -3.92 17.06 13.68
CA PRO A 110 -4.16 15.86 14.48
C PRO A 110 -4.09 16.26 15.96
N THR A 111 -5.20 16.07 16.67
CA THR A 111 -5.30 16.39 18.08
C THR A 111 -4.16 15.71 18.80
N ALA A 112 -3.41 16.45 19.61
CA ALA A 112 -2.33 15.86 20.37
C ALA A 112 -2.89 14.70 21.21
N TRP A 113 -2.12 13.62 21.41
CA TRP A 113 -2.62 12.41 22.08
C TRP A 113 -3.16 12.65 23.50
N TYR A 114 -2.83 13.80 24.10
CA TYR A 114 -3.24 14.21 25.44
C TYR A 114 -4.40 15.22 25.44
N GLU A 115 -4.96 15.57 24.28
CA GLU A 115 -6.07 16.52 24.14
C GLU A 115 -7.37 15.80 23.77
N MET A 116 -8.44 16.10 24.49
CA MET A 116 -9.78 15.63 24.12
C MET A 116 -10.32 16.46 22.94
N PRO A 117 -10.93 15.84 21.93
CA PRO A 117 -11.55 16.58 20.83
C PRO A 117 -12.66 17.50 21.36
N ALA A 118 -12.70 18.73 20.85
CA ALA A 118 -13.75 19.67 21.20
C ALA A 118 -15.08 19.23 20.56
N GLY A 119 -16.12 19.01 21.39
CA GLY A 119 -17.47 18.68 20.93
C GLY A 119 -17.95 17.31 21.40
N GLU A 120 -18.87 16.74 20.62
CA GLU A 120 -19.57 15.49 20.95
C GLU A 120 -18.97 14.28 20.21
N THR A 121 -17.67 14.32 19.89
CA THR A 121 -17.02 13.19 19.23
C THR A 121 -16.99 11.99 20.18
N GLU A 122 -17.54 10.86 19.72
CA GLU A 122 -17.62 9.64 20.50
C GLU A 122 -16.90 8.49 19.79
N THR A 123 -16.24 7.63 20.56
CA THR A 123 -15.65 6.38 20.05
C THR A 123 -16.72 5.29 19.97
N ARG A 124 -16.74 4.58 18.85
CA ARG A 124 -17.67 3.48 18.57
C ARG A 124 -16.91 2.33 17.90
N TRP A 125 -17.09 1.12 18.44
CA TRP A 125 -16.55 -0.12 17.87
C TRP A 125 -17.69 -0.98 17.37
N PHE A 126 -17.62 -1.37 16.11
CA PHE A 126 -18.58 -2.25 15.46
C PHE A 126 -17.97 -3.64 15.39
N THR A 127 -18.63 -4.59 16.06
CA THR A 127 -18.22 -5.99 16.16
C THR A 127 -19.46 -6.87 16.20
N PHE A 128 -19.33 -8.19 16.15
CA PHE A 128 -20.48 -9.08 16.37
C PHE A 128 -21.06 -9.01 17.80
N GLU A 129 -20.27 -8.54 18.77
CA GLU A 129 -20.74 -8.33 20.14
C GLU A 129 -21.44 -6.98 20.30
N ASN A 130 -21.33 -6.07 19.31
CA ASN A 130 -22.05 -4.80 19.24
C ASN A 130 -22.23 -4.33 17.77
N PRO A 131 -23.10 -4.96 16.97
CA PRO A 131 -23.17 -4.67 15.54
C PRO A 131 -23.57 -3.24 15.20
N GLY A 132 -24.38 -2.60 16.05
CA GLY A 132 -24.80 -1.19 15.88
C GLY A 132 -23.85 -0.18 16.54
N GLY A 133 -22.77 -0.63 17.20
CA GLY A 133 -21.88 0.26 17.94
C GLY A 133 -22.54 0.99 19.12
N GLU A 134 -23.72 0.57 19.57
CA GLU A 134 -24.54 1.32 20.52
C GLU A 134 -23.95 1.39 21.93
N LYS A 135 -24.22 2.50 22.62
CA LYS A 135 -23.75 2.75 23.98
C LYS A 135 -24.31 1.72 24.97
N GLY A 136 -23.41 1.03 25.68
CA GLY A 136 -23.77 0.04 26.70
C GLY A 136 -24.39 -1.25 26.16
N GLN A 137 -24.34 -1.49 24.84
CA GLN A 137 -24.90 -2.70 24.22
C GLN A 137 -23.85 -3.75 23.84
N ALA A 138 -22.57 -3.51 24.09
CA ALA A 138 -21.52 -4.47 23.79
C ALA A 138 -21.47 -5.65 24.77
N GLY A 139 -21.21 -6.85 24.26
CA GLY A 139 -20.87 -8.03 25.08
C GLY A 139 -22.00 -8.52 25.99
N LYS A 140 -23.26 -8.23 25.66
CA LYS A 140 -24.44 -8.59 26.48
C LYS A 140 -24.64 -10.10 26.64
N THR A 141 -24.06 -10.90 25.75
CA THR A 141 -24.22 -12.35 25.78
C THR A 141 -23.49 -12.96 26.98
N ARG A 142 -23.95 -14.14 27.42
CA ARG A 142 -23.29 -14.97 28.45
C ARG A 142 -22.83 -14.19 29.70
N PHE A 143 -23.67 -13.28 30.21
CA PHE A 143 -23.39 -12.46 31.40
C PHE A 143 -22.13 -11.57 31.26
N GLY A 144 -21.96 -10.91 30.11
CA GLY A 144 -20.77 -10.08 29.88
C GLY A 144 -19.56 -10.87 29.37
N ARG A 145 -19.77 -12.10 28.87
CA ARG A 145 -18.72 -12.96 28.34
C ARG A 145 -18.90 -13.16 26.84
N LYS A 146 -17.80 -13.43 26.15
CA LYS A 146 -17.75 -13.67 24.71
C LYS A 146 -18.78 -14.72 24.27
N GLY A 147 -19.70 -14.35 23.39
CA GLY A 147 -20.74 -15.22 22.85
C GLY A 147 -20.87 -15.20 21.33
N ALA A 148 -20.42 -14.15 20.65
CA ALA A 148 -20.39 -14.03 19.20
C ALA A 148 -18.99 -13.55 18.71
N PRO A 149 -17.96 -14.41 18.75
CA PRO A 149 -16.61 -14.06 18.27
C PRO A 149 -16.54 -13.67 16.79
N ALA A 150 -17.37 -14.34 16.00
CA ALA A 150 -17.23 -14.48 14.57
C ALA A 150 -18.57 -14.92 13.98
N THR A 151 -18.71 -14.76 12.67
CA THR A 151 -19.88 -15.24 11.92
C THR A 151 -19.43 -15.95 10.63
N PRO A 152 -20.18 -16.94 10.14
CA PRO A 152 -19.99 -17.47 8.79
C PRO A 152 -20.41 -16.45 7.72
N ILE A 153 -19.68 -16.44 6.60
CA ILE A 153 -20.09 -15.79 5.35
C ILE A 153 -20.14 -16.85 4.25
N ASN A 154 -21.35 -17.35 3.99
CA ASN A 154 -21.57 -18.41 3.01
C ASN A 154 -21.39 -17.88 1.57
N SER A 155 -21.19 -18.80 0.63
CA SER A 155 -21.16 -18.49 -0.80
C SER A 155 -22.40 -17.68 -1.22
N GLY A 156 -22.17 -16.63 -2.00
CA GLY A 156 -23.19 -15.71 -2.51
C GLY A 156 -23.79 -14.76 -1.48
N GLN A 157 -23.28 -14.73 -0.23
CA GLN A 157 -23.79 -13.85 0.82
C GLN A 157 -22.96 -12.58 0.97
N ASN A 158 -23.65 -11.53 1.42
CA ASN A 158 -23.06 -10.26 1.83
C ASN A 158 -23.22 -10.12 3.35
N LEU A 159 -22.20 -9.56 3.99
CA LEU A 159 -22.19 -9.28 5.41
C LEU A 159 -21.87 -7.81 5.63
N VAL A 160 -22.80 -7.08 6.24
CA VAL A 160 -22.55 -5.70 6.68
C VAL A 160 -21.66 -5.74 7.92
N LEU A 161 -20.47 -5.16 7.82
CA LEU A 161 -19.51 -5.05 8.93
C LEU A 161 -19.75 -3.77 9.74
N ALA A 162 -20.20 -2.70 9.10
CA ALA A 162 -20.60 -1.47 9.76
C ALA A 162 -21.64 -0.74 8.90
N ASP A 163 -22.64 -0.15 9.54
CA ASP A 163 -23.62 0.76 8.96
C ASP A 163 -23.79 1.93 9.93
N ILE A 164 -23.09 3.03 9.63
CA ILE A 164 -22.90 4.16 10.53
C ILE A 164 -23.67 5.35 9.97
N GLN A 165 -24.48 5.97 10.83
CA GLN A 165 -25.25 7.16 10.51
C GLN A 165 -24.65 8.38 11.21
N GLY A 166 -24.74 9.55 10.56
CA GLY A 166 -24.10 10.78 11.00
C GLY A 166 -22.68 10.95 10.45
N SER A 167 -22.01 12.04 10.83
CA SER A 167 -20.61 12.28 10.46
C SER A 167 -19.66 11.48 11.34
N GLY A 168 -18.49 11.14 10.81
CA GLY A 168 -17.52 10.36 11.55
C GLY A 168 -16.24 10.08 10.78
N THR A 169 -15.36 9.27 11.37
CA THR A 169 -14.17 8.77 10.69
C THR A 169 -13.91 7.34 11.10
N ILE A 170 -13.79 6.45 10.11
CA ILE A 170 -13.28 5.11 10.36
C ILE A 170 -11.78 5.24 10.63
N ARG A 171 -11.36 4.80 11.82
CA ARG A 171 -10.00 4.96 12.34
C ARG A 171 -9.17 3.70 12.14
N ARG A 172 -9.79 2.53 12.26
CA ARG A 172 -9.12 1.25 12.11
C ARG A 172 -10.10 0.16 11.69
N ILE A 173 -9.62 -0.75 10.85
CA ILE A 173 -10.32 -1.99 10.53
C ILE A 173 -9.38 -3.13 10.90
N TRP A 174 -9.84 -4.04 11.74
CA TRP A 174 -9.19 -5.32 12.00
C TRP A 174 -10.11 -6.46 11.55
N ALA A 175 -9.52 -7.49 10.93
CA ALA A 175 -10.22 -8.72 10.66
C ALA A 175 -9.28 -9.94 10.63
N THR A 176 -9.86 -11.13 10.74
CA THR A 176 -9.26 -12.37 10.26
C THR A 176 -10.34 -13.34 9.78
N ILE A 177 -9.98 -14.24 8.88
CA ILE A 177 -10.90 -15.21 8.28
C ILE A 177 -10.49 -16.65 8.61
N PHE A 178 -11.44 -17.59 8.54
CA PHE A 178 -11.21 -18.99 8.89
C PHE A 178 -10.32 -19.69 7.86
N HIS A 179 -10.64 -19.51 6.58
CA HIS A 179 -9.87 -20.04 5.46
C HIS A 179 -9.08 -18.92 4.78
N ARG A 180 -7.76 -19.05 4.72
CA ARG A 180 -6.82 -18.07 4.12
C ARG A 180 -6.09 -18.63 2.91
N SER A 181 -6.71 -19.54 2.16
CA SER A 181 -6.15 -19.97 0.87
C SER A 181 -6.16 -18.79 -0.12
N PRO A 182 -5.33 -18.82 -1.18
CA PRO A 182 -5.36 -17.79 -2.22
C PRO A 182 -6.75 -17.57 -2.80
N GLN A 183 -7.53 -18.64 -2.99
CA GLN A 183 -8.92 -18.57 -3.47
C GLN A 183 -9.84 -17.89 -2.46
N ALA A 184 -9.64 -18.09 -1.15
CA ALA A 184 -10.46 -17.42 -0.14
C ALA A 184 -10.16 -15.91 -0.10
N LEU A 185 -8.88 -15.53 -0.19
CA LEU A 185 -8.43 -14.14 -0.15
C LEU A 185 -8.84 -13.35 -1.40
N ARG A 186 -8.84 -14.02 -2.56
CA ARG A 186 -9.29 -13.47 -3.84
C ARG A 186 -10.78 -13.60 -4.09
N GLY A 187 -11.44 -14.52 -3.41
CA GLY A 187 -12.86 -14.81 -3.56
C GLY A 187 -13.76 -13.89 -2.73
N LEU A 188 -13.26 -13.42 -1.58
CA LEU A 188 -13.92 -12.38 -0.79
C LEU A 188 -13.60 -10.99 -1.37
N LYS A 189 -14.55 -10.06 -1.31
CA LYS A 189 -14.40 -8.66 -1.71
C LYS A 189 -14.87 -7.75 -0.58
N ILE A 190 -14.15 -6.65 -0.34
CA ILE A 190 -14.61 -5.58 0.54
C ILE A 190 -15.18 -4.44 -0.30
N GLU A 191 -16.33 -3.92 0.12
CA GLU A 191 -16.99 -2.75 -0.47
C GLU A 191 -17.23 -1.71 0.62
N MET A 192 -16.98 -0.43 0.31
CA MET A 192 -17.29 0.67 1.22
C MET A 192 -18.02 1.80 0.49
N TYR A 193 -19.01 2.37 1.16
CA TYR A 193 -19.90 3.40 0.65
C TYR A 193 -19.92 4.58 1.61
N TRP A 194 -19.90 5.80 1.06
CA TRP A 194 -19.89 7.03 1.84
C TRP A 194 -21.11 7.89 1.51
N ASP A 195 -21.70 8.51 2.52
CA ASP A 195 -22.73 9.55 2.41
C ASP A 195 -23.88 9.21 1.47
N ASP A 196 -24.43 8.00 1.65
CA ASP A 196 -25.55 7.43 0.91
C ASP A 196 -25.29 7.20 -0.59
N ALA A 197 -24.01 7.21 -0.99
CA ALA A 197 -23.59 6.80 -2.33
C ALA A 197 -24.11 5.41 -2.69
N THR A 198 -24.58 5.28 -3.93
CA THR A 198 -25.11 4.02 -4.47
C THR A 198 -24.01 3.11 -5.00
N ASN A 199 -22.93 3.70 -5.49
CA ASN A 199 -21.76 3.00 -5.98
C ASN A 199 -20.68 2.97 -4.89
N PRO A 200 -19.98 1.85 -4.70
CA PRO A 200 -18.93 1.77 -3.69
C PRO A 200 -17.69 2.58 -4.10
N ALA A 201 -17.20 3.39 -3.16
CA ALA A 201 -15.94 4.13 -3.27
C ALA A 201 -14.71 3.22 -3.19
N VAL A 202 -14.86 2.11 -2.45
CA VAL A 202 -13.84 1.08 -2.24
C VAL A 202 -14.35 -0.22 -2.80
N GLN A 203 -13.59 -0.86 -3.70
CA GLN A 203 -13.82 -2.23 -4.16
C GLN A 203 -12.50 -2.94 -4.38
N ALA A 204 -12.24 -4.00 -3.62
CA ALA A 204 -11.05 -4.82 -3.81
C ALA A 204 -11.23 -6.23 -3.23
N PRO A 205 -10.54 -7.26 -3.77
CA PRO A 205 -10.43 -8.54 -3.07
C PRO A 205 -9.89 -8.32 -1.66
N LEU A 206 -10.38 -9.10 -0.69
CA LEU A 206 -10.04 -8.89 0.72
C LEU A 206 -8.53 -8.92 0.93
N GLY A 207 -7.83 -9.92 0.38
CA GLY A 207 -6.37 -10.00 0.51
C GLY A 207 -5.66 -8.74 -0.01
N ASP A 208 -5.95 -8.36 -1.24
CA ASP A 208 -5.25 -7.27 -1.93
C ASP A 208 -5.56 -5.89 -1.38
N PHE A 209 -6.75 -5.67 -0.80
CA PHE A 209 -7.03 -4.43 -0.08
C PHE A 209 -6.05 -4.24 1.08
N PHE A 210 -5.75 -5.31 1.81
CA PHE A 210 -4.86 -5.33 2.97
C PHE A 210 -3.40 -5.69 2.60
N CYS A 211 -2.96 -5.42 1.37
CA CYS A 211 -1.61 -5.69 0.87
C CYS A 211 -1.16 -7.17 0.92
N HIS A 212 -2.08 -8.12 0.84
CA HIS A 212 -1.78 -9.53 0.58
C HIS A 212 -1.93 -9.84 -0.90
N SER A 213 -0.89 -9.51 -1.68
CA SER A 213 -0.86 -9.70 -3.12
C SER A 213 -1.01 -11.17 -3.51
N LEU A 214 -1.69 -11.42 -4.63
CA LEU A 214 -1.86 -12.77 -5.20
C LEU A 214 -2.53 -13.78 -4.26
N GLY A 215 -3.26 -13.31 -3.25
CA GLY A 215 -3.86 -14.18 -2.24
C GLY A 215 -2.82 -14.86 -1.34
N GLN A 216 -1.68 -14.22 -1.12
CA GLN A 216 -0.61 -14.77 -0.30
C GLN A 216 -0.49 -13.95 0.99
N MET A 217 -0.71 -14.61 2.12
CA MET A 217 -0.51 -13.99 3.42
C MET A 217 0.99 -13.73 3.63
N ALA A 218 1.31 -12.58 4.21
CA ALA A 218 2.69 -12.17 4.49
C ALA A 218 2.76 -11.49 5.86
N THR A 219 3.89 -11.65 6.55
CA THR A 219 4.18 -10.86 7.74
C THR A 219 4.78 -9.52 7.32
N PHE A 220 4.12 -8.41 7.64
CA PHE A 220 4.61 -7.07 7.31
C PHE A 220 3.93 -5.99 8.16
N GLU A 221 4.52 -4.79 8.14
CA GLU A 221 3.92 -3.55 8.62
C GLU A 221 4.34 -2.42 7.68
N ASN A 222 3.40 -1.56 7.32
CA ASN A 222 3.62 -0.29 6.66
C ASN A 222 2.77 0.82 7.30
N ALA A 223 2.82 2.04 6.77
CA ALA A 223 2.13 3.20 7.34
C ALA A 223 0.60 3.04 7.44
N CYS A 224 0.01 2.21 6.58
CA CYS A 224 -1.44 2.10 6.39
C CYS A 224 -1.98 0.71 6.77
N PHE A 225 -1.16 -0.33 6.68
CA PHE A 225 -1.58 -1.74 6.80
C PHE A 225 -0.54 -2.55 7.55
N TYR A 226 -0.98 -3.58 8.27
CA TYR A 226 -0.06 -4.52 8.92
C TYR A 226 -0.70 -5.91 9.14
N SER A 227 0.15 -6.93 9.11
CA SER A 227 -0.18 -8.31 9.45
C SER A 227 0.99 -8.90 10.24
N PRO A 228 0.96 -8.81 11.58
CA PRO A 228 2.15 -9.06 12.40
C PRO A 228 2.59 -10.53 12.43
N GLU A 229 1.65 -11.46 12.23
CA GLU A 229 1.92 -12.90 12.14
C GLU A 229 1.41 -13.50 10.81
N GLY A 230 1.18 -12.67 9.78
CA GLY A 230 0.66 -13.16 8.49
C GLY A 230 -0.69 -13.86 8.58
N ARG A 231 -1.54 -13.45 9.52
CA ARG A 231 -2.83 -14.11 9.80
C ARG A 231 -3.98 -13.16 10.08
N SER A 232 -3.75 -11.86 10.00
CA SER A 232 -4.75 -10.82 10.25
C SER A 232 -4.69 -9.74 9.19
N PHE A 233 -5.79 -9.01 9.06
CA PHE A 233 -5.94 -7.87 8.18
C PHE A 233 -6.08 -6.64 9.07
N ASN A 234 -5.16 -5.68 8.96
CA ASN A 234 -5.27 -4.41 9.66
C ASN A 234 -5.13 -3.25 8.68
N CYS A 235 -6.00 -2.25 8.81
CA CYS A 235 -5.97 -1.00 8.07
C CYS A 235 -6.09 0.16 9.06
N LEU A 236 -5.22 1.16 8.90
CA LEU A 236 -5.14 2.39 9.71
C LEU A 236 -5.41 3.65 8.88
N ILE A 237 -5.84 3.50 7.62
CA ILE A 237 -6.17 4.65 6.77
C ILE A 237 -7.40 5.34 7.34
N PRO A 238 -7.33 6.65 7.69
CA PRO A 238 -8.50 7.39 8.15
C PRO A 238 -9.53 7.55 7.03
N MET A 239 -10.79 7.18 7.25
CA MET A 239 -11.84 7.29 6.22
C MET A 239 -12.95 8.21 6.74
N PRO A 240 -12.86 9.53 6.49
CA PRO A 240 -13.88 10.47 6.91
C PRO A 240 -15.14 10.35 6.05
N PHE A 241 -16.29 10.57 6.69
CA PHE A 241 -17.62 10.61 6.05
C PHE A 241 -18.49 11.65 6.78
N ARG A 242 -19.46 12.25 6.08
CA ARG A 242 -20.21 13.41 6.61
C ARG A 242 -21.65 13.06 6.99
N LYS A 243 -22.23 12.03 6.39
CA LYS A 243 -23.63 11.62 6.57
C LYS A 243 -23.76 10.16 6.95
N SER A 244 -23.00 9.28 6.28
CA SER A 244 -23.07 7.84 6.54
C SER A 244 -21.85 7.10 6.02
N ALA A 245 -21.58 5.94 6.61
CA ALA A 245 -20.58 5.00 6.14
C ALA A 245 -21.10 3.58 6.21
N LYS A 246 -20.91 2.81 5.14
CA LYS A 246 -21.27 1.40 5.09
C LYS A 246 -20.10 0.56 4.61
N ILE A 247 -19.73 -0.45 5.38
CA ILE A 247 -18.72 -1.46 4.99
C ILE A 247 -19.41 -2.80 4.82
N VAL A 248 -19.19 -3.43 3.67
CA VAL A 248 -19.76 -4.73 3.32
C VAL A 248 -18.64 -5.69 2.92
N LEU A 249 -18.64 -6.89 3.51
CA LEU A 249 -17.89 -8.02 3.01
C LEU A 249 -18.79 -8.85 2.10
N VAL A 250 -18.36 -9.05 0.85
CA VAL A 250 -19.07 -9.80 -0.17
C VAL A 250 -18.35 -11.11 -0.42
N ASN A 251 -19.08 -12.23 -0.41
CA ASN A 251 -18.57 -13.53 -0.82
C ASN A 251 -19.24 -13.97 -2.12
N ASP A 252 -18.73 -13.49 -3.23
CA ASP A 252 -19.14 -13.89 -4.58
C ASP A 252 -18.41 -15.16 -5.08
N SER A 253 -17.65 -15.84 -4.21
CA SER A 253 -17.01 -17.12 -4.49
C SER A 253 -17.93 -18.31 -4.22
N LYS A 254 -17.53 -19.50 -4.68
CA LYS A 254 -18.22 -20.78 -4.42
C LYS A 254 -17.87 -21.42 -3.07
N TYR A 255 -17.06 -20.76 -2.24
CA TYR A 255 -16.52 -21.31 -1.01
C TYR A 255 -17.08 -20.56 0.20
N ASN A 256 -17.55 -21.30 1.21
CA ASN A 256 -17.93 -20.69 2.49
C ASN A 256 -16.69 -20.24 3.24
N ASN A 257 -16.82 -19.18 4.05
CA ASN A 257 -15.79 -18.75 4.98
C ASN A 257 -16.43 -18.30 6.30
N GLY A 258 -15.62 -17.84 7.23
CA GLY A 258 -16.08 -17.11 8.41
C GLY A 258 -15.09 -16.01 8.73
N ILE A 259 -15.56 -15.00 9.48
CA ILE A 259 -14.80 -13.80 9.78
C ILE A 259 -14.91 -13.43 11.27
N TYR A 260 -13.79 -12.99 11.83
CA TYR A 260 -13.72 -12.14 13.02
C TYR A 260 -13.41 -10.73 12.54
N TYR A 261 -14.07 -9.71 13.08
CA TYR A 261 -13.77 -8.32 12.70
C TYR A 261 -14.02 -7.33 13.83
N GLU A 262 -13.42 -6.16 13.66
CA GLU A 262 -13.63 -4.95 14.42
C GLU A 262 -13.48 -3.76 13.46
N VAL A 263 -14.47 -2.86 13.44
CA VAL A 263 -14.37 -1.55 12.79
C VAL A 263 -14.39 -0.51 13.90
N ASP A 264 -13.27 0.19 14.07
CA ASP A 264 -13.12 1.28 15.02
C ASP A 264 -13.43 2.60 14.31
N ALA A 265 -14.37 3.36 14.85
CA ALA A 265 -14.71 4.67 14.33
C ALA A 265 -14.87 5.70 15.44
N THR A 266 -14.75 6.96 15.06
CA THR A 266 -15.31 8.07 15.79
C THR A 266 -16.59 8.54 15.08
N THR A 267 -17.58 8.97 15.86
CA THR A 267 -18.84 9.57 15.37
C THR A 267 -18.99 10.98 15.93
N GLY A 268 -19.67 11.85 15.19
CA GLY A 268 -19.79 13.27 15.55
C GLY A 268 -18.55 14.09 15.20
N ASP A 269 -17.60 13.53 14.44
CA ASP A 269 -16.47 14.28 13.88
C ASP A 269 -16.98 15.43 13.00
N LYS A 270 -16.37 16.60 13.14
CA LYS A 270 -16.66 17.76 12.29
C LYS A 270 -15.67 17.81 11.14
N HIS A 271 -16.12 17.44 9.96
CA HIS A 271 -15.34 17.57 8.73
C HIS A 271 -15.71 18.84 7.99
N ASP A 272 -14.72 19.58 7.51
CA ASP A 272 -14.96 20.69 6.61
C ASP A 272 -15.46 20.21 5.23
N GLN A 273 -15.85 21.15 4.39
CA GLN A 273 -16.29 20.86 3.02
C GLN A 273 -15.15 20.38 2.11
N ASP A 274 -13.90 20.55 2.53
CA ASP A 274 -12.72 20.19 1.76
C ASP A 274 -12.15 18.81 2.10
N ALA A 275 -12.64 18.18 3.18
CA ALA A 275 -12.31 16.81 3.54
C ALA A 275 -12.61 15.86 2.36
N LEU A 276 -11.68 14.96 2.11
CA LEU A 276 -11.75 14.04 0.98
C LEU A 276 -12.19 12.65 1.46
N TYR A 277 -12.91 11.94 0.61
CA TYR A 277 -13.32 10.56 0.86
C TYR A 277 -12.22 9.60 0.46
N PHE A 278 -12.08 8.49 1.19
CA PHE A 278 -11.14 7.44 0.84
C PHE A 278 -11.70 6.53 -0.25
N HIS A 279 -10.88 6.16 -1.22
CA HIS A 279 -11.23 5.26 -2.30
C HIS A 279 -10.16 4.21 -2.51
N SER A 280 -10.59 3.08 -3.05
CA SER A 280 -9.70 2.01 -3.45
C SER A 280 -10.32 1.21 -4.58
N TYR A 281 -9.49 0.78 -5.52
CA TYR A 281 -9.96 0.02 -6.67
C TYR A 281 -8.94 -1.04 -7.07
N TRP A 282 -9.42 -2.26 -7.28
CA TRP A 282 -8.60 -3.37 -7.73
C TRP A 282 -8.81 -3.69 -9.20
N ARG A 283 -7.72 -3.93 -9.92
CA ARG A 283 -7.70 -4.34 -11.33
C ARG A 283 -6.69 -5.47 -11.56
N ARG A 284 -6.91 -6.25 -12.62
CA ARG A 284 -5.96 -7.25 -13.13
C ARG A 284 -5.98 -7.34 -14.65
N GLU A 285 -4.82 -7.66 -15.20
CA GLU A 285 -4.60 -8.03 -16.60
C GLU A 285 -3.82 -9.34 -16.63
N ASN A 286 -4.44 -10.42 -17.15
CA ASN A 286 -3.87 -11.77 -17.14
C ASN A 286 -4.06 -12.47 -18.50
N PRO A 287 -3.05 -12.42 -19.40
CA PRO A 287 -1.84 -11.59 -19.32
C PRO A 287 -2.12 -10.12 -19.69
N THR A 288 -1.15 -9.25 -19.45
CA THR A 288 -1.08 -7.89 -20.00
C THR A 288 -0.92 -7.93 -21.52
N THR A 289 -1.27 -6.81 -22.17
CA THR A 289 -1.12 -6.65 -23.63
C THR A 289 0.26 -6.09 -23.95
N LEU A 290 0.97 -6.73 -24.90
CA LEU A 290 2.33 -6.32 -25.29
C LEU A 290 2.34 -4.84 -25.72
N ARG A 291 3.34 -4.07 -25.22
CA ARG A 291 3.50 -2.62 -25.42
C ARG A 291 2.39 -1.73 -24.83
N GLN A 292 1.46 -2.29 -24.06
CA GLN A 292 0.51 -1.51 -23.29
C GLN A 292 0.93 -1.56 -21.82
N ASP A 293 1.14 -0.38 -21.23
CA ASP A 293 1.39 -0.25 -19.80
C ASP A 293 0.18 -0.83 -19.05
N MET A 294 0.47 -1.61 -18.01
CA MET A 294 -0.57 -2.10 -17.11
C MET A 294 -1.16 -0.93 -16.33
N THR A 295 -2.49 -0.87 -16.25
CA THR A 295 -3.17 0.22 -15.55
C THR A 295 -3.31 -0.08 -14.05
N ILE A 296 -2.64 0.72 -13.21
CA ILE A 296 -2.75 0.68 -11.75
C ILE A 296 -4.04 1.38 -11.30
N LEU A 297 -4.24 2.62 -11.76
CA LEU A 297 -5.43 3.43 -11.51
C LEU A 297 -5.99 3.89 -12.86
N PRO A 298 -7.18 3.44 -13.27
CA PRO A 298 -7.85 3.99 -14.45
C PRO A 298 -8.05 5.49 -14.31
N ARG A 299 -8.24 6.18 -15.44
CA ARG A 299 -8.51 7.62 -15.40
C ARG A 299 -9.76 7.88 -14.55
N ILE A 300 -9.60 8.70 -13.52
CA ILE A 300 -10.69 9.22 -12.69
C ILE A 300 -10.67 10.74 -12.72
N GLU A 301 -11.85 11.35 -12.61
CA GLU A 301 -12.00 12.82 -12.57
C GLU A 301 -12.26 13.30 -11.15
N GLY A 302 -11.93 14.56 -10.89
CA GLY A 302 -12.10 15.24 -9.61
C GLY A 302 -10.78 15.79 -9.08
N ARG A 303 -10.78 16.19 -7.81
CA ARG A 303 -9.57 16.63 -7.09
C ARG A 303 -9.29 15.68 -5.94
N GLY A 304 -8.02 15.44 -5.67
CA GLY A 304 -7.65 14.47 -4.65
C GLY A 304 -6.16 14.20 -4.53
N ARG A 305 -5.86 13.09 -3.85
CA ARG A 305 -4.51 12.63 -3.55
C ARG A 305 -4.38 11.15 -3.82
N PHE A 306 -3.45 10.77 -4.68
CA PHE A 306 -3.04 9.38 -4.79
C PHE A 306 -2.18 9.00 -3.58
N LEU A 307 -2.59 7.96 -2.86
CA LEU A 307 -1.87 7.46 -1.68
C LEU A 307 -0.89 6.36 -2.03
N GLY A 308 -0.98 5.76 -3.22
CA GLY A 308 -0.13 4.67 -3.65
C GLY A 308 -0.91 3.42 -4.04
N CYS A 309 -0.22 2.29 -4.08
CA CYS A 309 -0.77 1.04 -4.56
C CYS A 309 -0.12 -0.20 -3.93
N ASN A 310 -0.86 -1.30 -3.95
CA ASN A 310 -0.35 -2.66 -3.77
C ASN A 310 -0.40 -3.39 -5.11
N LEU A 311 0.66 -4.09 -5.48
CA LEU A 311 0.85 -4.76 -6.77
C LEU A 311 1.15 -6.24 -6.57
N GLY A 312 0.72 -7.05 -7.52
CA GLY A 312 1.07 -8.46 -7.62
C GLY A 312 1.41 -8.81 -9.05
N ILE A 313 2.55 -9.46 -9.25
CA ILE A 313 3.04 -9.89 -10.55
C ILE A 313 3.24 -11.40 -10.52
N ARG A 314 2.73 -12.09 -11.52
CA ARG A 314 3.13 -13.44 -11.85
C ARG A 314 3.72 -13.43 -13.25
N GLN A 315 4.99 -13.78 -13.31
CA GLN A 315 5.76 -13.75 -14.52
C GLN A 315 5.24 -14.76 -15.54
N ASN A 316 5.31 -14.41 -16.82
CA ASN A 316 5.09 -15.35 -17.89
C ASN A 316 6.11 -16.50 -17.81
N PRO A 317 5.68 -17.77 -17.86
CA PRO A 317 6.56 -18.94 -17.76
C PRO A 317 7.79 -18.92 -18.69
N CYS A 318 7.71 -18.28 -19.86
CA CYS A 318 8.85 -18.19 -20.78
C CYS A 318 9.94 -17.17 -20.38
N CYS A 319 9.63 -16.31 -19.39
CA CYS A 319 10.45 -15.17 -18.95
C CYS A 319 10.75 -15.18 -17.45
N THR A 320 10.51 -16.28 -16.73
CA THR A 320 10.68 -16.35 -15.25
C THR A 320 12.12 -16.11 -14.78
N ASN A 321 13.11 -16.35 -15.65
CA ASN A 321 14.53 -16.06 -15.40
C ASN A 321 14.97 -14.66 -15.88
N PHE A 322 14.04 -13.81 -16.33
CA PHE A 322 14.32 -12.46 -16.78
C PHE A 322 13.93 -11.49 -15.67
N TRP A 323 14.74 -10.46 -15.42
CA TRP A 323 14.31 -9.36 -14.57
C TRP A 323 13.03 -8.74 -15.16
N PHE A 324 11.99 -8.55 -14.35
CA PHE A 324 10.68 -8.04 -14.80
C PHE A 324 10.48 -6.55 -14.50
N GLY A 325 11.41 -5.93 -13.79
CA GLY A 325 11.21 -4.62 -13.18
C GLY A 325 11.74 -3.44 -14.00
N GLU A 326 12.20 -3.63 -15.23
CA GLU A 326 12.70 -2.50 -16.05
C GLU A 326 11.61 -1.46 -16.40
N GLY A 327 10.33 -1.80 -16.19
CA GLY A 327 9.22 -0.91 -16.52
C GLY A 327 9.05 0.25 -15.55
N GLU A 328 8.90 1.46 -16.10
CA GLU A 328 8.64 2.69 -15.35
C GLU A 328 7.19 2.76 -14.84
N VAL A 329 7.01 3.31 -13.62
CA VAL A 329 5.69 3.78 -13.16
C VAL A 329 5.44 5.18 -13.69
N LYS A 330 4.23 5.44 -14.19
CA LYS A 330 3.84 6.69 -14.84
C LYS A 330 2.55 7.24 -14.24
N VAL A 331 2.55 8.53 -13.92
CA VAL A 331 1.39 9.27 -13.41
C VAL A 331 1.05 10.40 -14.36
N TYR A 332 -0.15 10.34 -14.92
CA TYR A 332 -0.75 11.35 -15.78
C TYR A 332 -1.65 12.21 -14.92
N LEU A 333 -1.40 13.52 -14.89
CA LEU A 333 -2.11 14.46 -14.03
C LEU A 333 -2.84 15.51 -14.89
N ASP A 334 -4.02 15.89 -14.44
CA ASP A 334 -4.68 17.15 -14.79
C ASP A 334 -4.80 17.48 -16.29
N GLY A 335 -5.12 16.45 -17.09
CA GLY A 335 -5.31 16.55 -18.53
C GLY A 335 -4.19 15.94 -19.38
N ASP A 336 -3.17 15.35 -18.76
CA ASP A 336 -2.17 14.54 -19.44
C ASP A 336 -2.81 13.38 -20.22
N ASN A 337 -2.56 13.32 -21.53
CA ASN A 337 -3.09 12.26 -22.38
C ASN A 337 -1.99 11.35 -22.94
N GLN A 338 -1.03 11.93 -23.67
CA GLN A 338 -0.01 11.16 -24.39
C GLN A 338 1.21 10.82 -23.54
N LEU A 339 1.67 11.76 -22.70
CA LEU A 339 2.86 11.61 -21.87
C LEU A 339 2.52 11.94 -20.41
N PRO A 340 3.15 11.27 -19.44
CA PRO A 340 2.90 11.53 -18.03
C PRO A 340 3.68 12.74 -17.53
N THR A 341 3.10 13.48 -16.58
CA THR A 341 3.83 14.49 -15.80
C THR A 341 4.88 13.86 -14.88
N LEU A 342 4.59 12.69 -14.29
CA LEU A 342 5.55 11.98 -13.42
C LEU A 342 5.92 10.63 -14.05
N CYS A 343 7.22 10.39 -14.18
CA CYS A 343 7.77 9.16 -14.74
C CYS A 343 8.90 8.66 -13.84
N GLY A 344 8.83 7.40 -13.43
CA GLY A 344 9.92 6.70 -12.74
C GLY A 344 11.00 6.21 -13.69
N THR A 345 11.89 5.36 -13.19
CA THR A 345 13.02 4.78 -13.95
C THR A 345 12.99 3.25 -14.03
N GLY A 346 12.21 2.61 -13.16
CA GLY A 346 12.06 1.17 -13.03
C GLY A 346 11.05 0.83 -11.92
N THR A 347 10.65 -0.42 -11.86
CA THR A 347 9.68 -0.94 -10.89
C THR A 347 10.32 -1.04 -9.51
N GLU A 348 11.52 -1.61 -9.42
CA GLU A 348 12.30 -1.68 -8.17
C GLU A 348 12.68 -0.28 -7.69
N ASP A 349 13.04 0.60 -8.62
CA ASP A 349 13.41 1.99 -8.34
C ASP A 349 12.23 2.75 -7.71
N TYR A 350 11.01 2.52 -8.20
CA TYR A 350 9.79 3.09 -7.64
C TYR A 350 9.54 2.65 -6.19
N LEU A 351 10.03 1.47 -5.80
CA LEU A 351 9.99 1.02 -4.40
C LEU A 351 11.15 1.56 -3.56
N GLY A 352 12.17 2.16 -4.18
CA GLY A 352 13.40 2.60 -3.54
C GLY A 352 14.41 1.47 -3.32
N ASP A 353 14.27 0.34 -4.03
CA ASP A 353 15.29 -0.71 -4.14
C ASP A 353 16.18 -0.45 -5.38
N ALA A 354 17.13 -1.34 -5.67
CA ALA A 354 17.94 -1.28 -6.89
C ALA A 354 18.52 -2.65 -7.27
N TYR A 355 18.75 -2.86 -8.58
CA TYR A 355 19.40 -4.07 -9.12
C TYR A 355 18.64 -5.37 -8.81
N GLY A 356 17.33 -5.35 -9.05
CA GLY A 356 16.41 -6.45 -8.74
C GLY A 356 15.58 -6.16 -7.50
N GLN A 357 14.88 -7.18 -7.01
CA GLN A 357 13.97 -7.03 -5.88
C GLN A 357 13.94 -8.29 -5.01
N GLY A 358 14.26 -8.11 -3.72
CA GLY A 358 14.20 -9.14 -2.69
C GLY A 358 12.96 -9.01 -1.80
N LEU A 359 12.92 -9.76 -0.70
CA LEU A 359 11.93 -9.53 0.36
C LEU A 359 12.41 -8.37 1.24
N PHE A 360 11.57 -7.35 1.41
CA PHE A 360 11.80 -6.26 2.36
C PHE A 360 10.50 -5.57 2.72
N ASN A 361 10.45 -4.94 3.89
CA ASN A 361 9.32 -4.14 4.32
C ASN A 361 9.83 -2.85 4.96
N CYS A 362 9.38 -1.72 4.44
CA CYS A 362 9.61 -0.40 5.01
C CYS A 362 8.27 0.31 5.18
N ARG A 363 8.27 1.42 5.93
CA ARG A 363 7.02 2.11 6.27
C ARG A 363 6.22 2.57 5.06
N TYR A 364 6.87 2.86 3.93
CA TYR A 364 6.22 3.42 2.74
C TYR A 364 6.43 2.60 1.46
N SER A 365 7.28 1.57 1.47
CA SER A 365 7.49 0.67 0.34
C SER A 365 7.95 -0.69 0.83
N GLY A 366 7.71 -1.73 0.03
CA GLY A 366 8.10 -3.08 0.40
C GLY A 366 7.76 -4.09 -0.69
N ASN A 367 8.41 -5.25 -0.62
CA ASN A 367 8.07 -6.45 -1.36
C ASN A 367 7.89 -7.59 -0.36
N GLN A 368 6.65 -7.79 0.06
CA GLN A 368 6.25 -8.70 1.13
C GLN A 368 6.05 -10.13 0.65
N TYR A 369 6.05 -10.38 -0.66
CA TYR A 369 5.89 -11.70 -1.24
C TYR A 369 6.83 -11.93 -2.41
N VAL A 370 7.58 -13.03 -2.35
CA VAL A 370 8.32 -13.62 -3.47
C VAL A 370 8.03 -15.11 -3.43
N SER A 371 7.53 -15.67 -4.52
CA SER A 371 7.26 -17.11 -4.58
C SER A 371 8.56 -17.92 -4.46
N PRO A 372 8.53 -19.16 -3.94
CA PRO A 372 9.74 -19.96 -3.75
C PRO A 372 10.56 -20.17 -5.04
N ASP A 373 9.88 -20.27 -6.18
CA ASP A 373 10.45 -20.42 -7.52
C ASP A 373 10.75 -19.07 -8.21
N LYS A 374 10.52 -17.95 -7.52
CA LYS A 374 10.71 -16.57 -8.02
C LYS A 374 9.90 -16.24 -9.28
N SER A 375 8.81 -16.96 -9.54
CA SER A 375 7.89 -16.69 -10.63
C SER A 375 6.83 -15.64 -10.29
N ALA A 376 6.66 -15.27 -9.01
CA ALA A 376 5.68 -14.28 -8.60
C ALA A 376 6.18 -13.37 -7.46
N TYR A 377 5.68 -12.13 -7.45
CA TYR A 377 6.10 -11.04 -6.57
C TYR A 377 4.88 -10.25 -6.09
N GLY A 378 4.97 -9.69 -4.88
CA GLY A 378 3.90 -8.88 -4.29
C GLY A 378 4.48 -7.76 -3.44
N PHE A 379 4.22 -6.52 -3.86
CA PHE A 379 4.88 -5.33 -3.35
C PHE A 379 3.93 -4.13 -3.24
N TYR A 380 4.30 -3.13 -2.47
CA TYR A 380 3.54 -1.89 -2.29
C TYR A 380 4.43 -0.65 -2.32
N ARG A 381 3.84 0.48 -2.69
CA ARG A 381 4.40 1.83 -2.53
C ARG A 381 3.30 2.77 -2.06
N LEU A 382 3.61 3.58 -1.05
CA LEU A 382 2.70 4.54 -0.43
C LEU A 382 3.29 5.94 -0.46
N HIS A 383 2.59 6.88 -1.11
CA HIS A 383 2.94 8.29 -1.24
C HIS A 383 2.46 9.13 -0.05
N ILE A 384 2.81 8.71 1.18
CA ILE A 384 2.40 9.40 2.43
C ILE A 384 3.30 10.61 2.75
N PRO A 385 4.64 10.49 2.77
CA PRO A 385 5.51 11.66 2.97
C PRO A 385 5.69 12.50 1.69
N ASP A 386 5.52 11.89 0.52
CA ASP A 386 5.77 12.43 -0.82
C ASP A 386 4.45 12.50 -1.62
N PRO A 387 3.58 13.50 -1.35
CA PRO A 387 2.22 13.49 -1.87
C PRO A 387 2.13 13.64 -3.39
N VAL A 388 1.23 12.87 -4.00
CA VAL A 388 0.82 12.99 -5.41
C VAL A 388 -0.60 13.54 -5.47
N TRP A 389 -0.74 14.83 -5.81
CA TRP A 389 -2.03 15.53 -5.91
C TRP A 389 -2.51 15.56 -7.36
N PHE A 390 -3.83 15.61 -7.51
CA PHE A 390 -4.50 15.91 -8.77
C PHE A 390 -5.65 16.88 -8.51
N HIS A 391 -5.90 17.77 -9.46
CA HIS A 391 -6.90 18.84 -9.37
C HIS A 391 -8.07 18.67 -10.34
N LYS A 392 -7.90 17.91 -11.42
CA LYS A 392 -8.92 17.64 -12.44
C LYS A 392 -9.09 16.17 -12.72
N ASP A 393 -7.99 15.44 -12.91
CA ASP A 393 -8.01 14.00 -13.18
C ASP A 393 -6.64 13.37 -12.96
N ILE A 394 -6.64 12.05 -12.75
CA ILE A 394 -5.42 11.25 -12.62
C ILE A 394 -5.57 9.90 -13.32
N ARG A 395 -4.50 9.41 -13.92
CA ARG A 395 -4.32 8.01 -14.35
C ARG A 395 -2.93 7.53 -13.94
N VAL A 396 -2.81 6.29 -13.47
CA VAL A 396 -1.52 5.69 -13.07
C VAL A 396 -1.31 4.38 -13.81
N THR A 397 -0.14 4.19 -14.42
CA THR A 397 0.24 2.98 -15.14
C THR A 397 1.64 2.51 -14.75
N ILE A 398 1.96 1.26 -15.10
CA ILE A 398 3.29 0.68 -14.98
C ILE A 398 3.64 -0.06 -16.28
N GLN A 399 4.80 0.25 -16.85
CA GLN A 399 5.29 -0.46 -18.03
C GLN A 399 5.58 -1.93 -17.71
N VAL A 400 5.36 -2.81 -18.69
CA VAL A 400 5.60 -4.24 -18.55
C VAL A 400 6.79 -4.62 -19.41
N MET A 401 7.98 -4.41 -18.84
CA MET A 401 9.26 -4.57 -19.53
C MET A 401 10.21 -5.45 -18.72
N GLY A 402 11.20 -6.06 -19.36
CA GLY A 402 12.18 -6.88 -18.66
C GLY A 402 13.61 -6.65 -19.12
N GLY A 403 14.56 -7.04 -18.27
CA GLY A 403 16.00 -6.86 -18.48
C GLY A 403 16.76 -8.18 -18.47
N PRO A 404 16.59 -9.05 -19.48
CA PRO A 404 17.36 -10.28 -19.59
C PRO A 404 18.77 -10.06 -20.12
N SER A 405 19.68 -10.98 -19.76
CA SER A 405 20.90 -11.16 -20.54
C SER A 405 20.56 -11.82 -21.89
N TYR A 406 21.39 -11.55 -22.91
CA TYR A 406 21.26 -12.20 -24.22
C TYR A 406 21.37 -13.72 -24.11
N ARG A 407 22.19 -14.22 -23.19
CA ARG A 407 22.25 -15.65 -22.87
C ARG A 407 20.92 -16.19 -22.36
N ALA A 408 20.25 -15.49 -21.45
CA ALA A 408 18.96 -15.92 -20.92
C ALA A 408 17.88 -16.00 -22.02
N MET A 409 17.88 -15.04 -22.96
CA MET A 409 17.01 -15.09 -24.14
C MET A 409 17.32 -16.29 -25.05
N LEU A 410 18.60 -16.57 -25.33
CA LEU A 410 19.01 -17.74 -26.11
C LEU A 410 18.56 -19.05 -25.45
N ASP A 411 18.75 -19.18 -24.14
CA ASP A 411 18.36 -20.37 -23.39
C ASP A 411 16.84 -20.58 -23.43
N SER A 412 16.03 -19.52 -23.35
CA SER A 412 14.57 -19.60 -23.55
C SER A 412 14.22 -20.02 -24.97
N MET A 413 14.85 -19.44 -26.00
CA MET A 413 14.65 -19.82 -27.41
C MET A 413 15.14 -21.24 -27.73
N ASP A 414 16.06 -21.80 -26.96
CA ASP A 414 16.50 -23.20 -27.09
C ASP A 414 15.47 -24.17 -26.50
N ARG A 415 14.78 -23.77 -25.44
CA ARG A 415 13.65 -24.54 -24.88
C ARG A 415 12.41 -24.47 -25.76
N ASP A 416 12.14 -23.32 -26.37
CA ASP A 416 11.04 -23.12 -27.30
C ASP A 416 11.48 -22.22 -28.48
N ARG A 417 11.62 -22.84 -29.66
CA ARG A 417 12.06 -22.20 -30.90
C ARG A 417 11.04 -21.20 -31.46
N SER A 418 9.79 -21.21 -30.98
CA SER A 418 8.74 -20.29 -31.43
C SER A 418 8.82 -18.92 -30.75
N LEU A 419 9.54 -18.80 -29.62
CA LEU A 419 9.66 -17.57 -28.86
C LEU A 419 10.37 -16.48 -29.66
N LYS A 420 9.83 -15.26 -29.57
CA LYS A 420 10.40 -14.04 -30.12
C LYS A 420 10.35 -12.96 -29.05
N PHE A 421 11.50 -12.32 -28.79
CA PHE A 421 11.60 -11.23 -27.82
C PHE A 421 11.66 -9.90 -28.55
N MET A 422 10.70 -9.03 -28.25
CA MET A 422 10.55 -7.72 -28.88
C MET A 422 11.47 -6.72 -28.19
N LYS A 423 12.18 -5.91 -28.98
CA LYS A 423 13.00 -4.82 -28.45
C LYS A 423 12.10 -3.68 -27.99
N ALA A 424 12.52 -2.93 -26.97
CA ALA A 424 11.87 -1.67 -26.63
C ALA A 424 11.85 -0.74 -27.85
N GLY A 425 10.69 -0.14 -28.17
CA GLY A 425 10.56 0.77 -29.31
C GLY A 425 9.19 0.78 -29.99
N ASP A 426 9.18 0.92 -31.31
CA ASP A 426 7.98 1.07 -32.12
C ASP A 426 7.21 -0.25 -32.39
N GLY A 427 7.70 -1.36 -31.85
CA GLY A 427 7.10 -2.69 -31.94
C GLY A 427 7.39 -3.43 -33.25
N THR A 428 8.33 -2.96 -34.06
CA THR A 428 8.71 -3.61 -35.33
C THR A 428 9.95 -4.50 -35.22
N GLN A 429 10.73 -4.36 -34.15
CA GLN A 429 12.03 -5.01 -34.00
C GLN A 429 12.01 -6.11 -32.95
N TYR A 430 12.67 -7.22 -33.28
CA TYR A 430 12.86 -8.39 -32.41
C TYR A 430 14.33 -8.77 -32.37
N TYR A 431 14.79 -9.33 -31.25
CA TYR A 431 16.13 -9.88 -31.14
C TYR A 431 16.27 -11.13 -32.03
N THR A 432 17.36 -11.20 -32.81
CA THR A 432 17.70 -12.41 -33.58
C THR A 432 18.69 -13.29 -32.82
N ARG A 433 18.74 -14.58 -33.14
CA ARG A 433 19.69 -15.49 -32.48
C ARG A 433 21.14 -15.11 -32.76
N GLU A 434 21.42 -14.64 -33.97
CA GLU A 434 22.75 -14.20 -34.40
C GLU A 434 23.21 -13.00 -33.57
N GLU A 435 22.34 -12.01 -33.36
CA GLU A 435 22.59 -10.84 -32.52
C GLU A 435 22.88 -11.26 -31.07
N LEU A 436 22.02 -12.12 -30.51
CA LEU A 436 22.16 -12.56 -29.13
C LEU A 436 23.45 -13.37 -28.91
N ALA A 437 23.80 -14.25 -29.86
CA ALA A 437 24.98 -15.11 -29.80
C ALA A 437 26.30 -14.34 -29.97
N ALA A 438 26.27 -13.18 -30.65
CA ALA A 438 27.44 -12.34 -30.83
C ALA A 438 27.93 -11.71 -29.52
N ASN A 439 27.04 -11.46 -28.55
CA ASN A 439 27.40 -10.92 -27.25
C ASN A 439 26.52 -11.48 -26.10
N PRO A 440 26.71 -12.74 -25.71
CA PRO A 440 25.82 -13.42 -24.75
C PRO A 440 25.82 -12.81 -23.34
N ARG A 441 26.83 -12.00 -22.99
CA ARG A 441 26.93 -11.34 -21.68
C ARG A 441 26.22 -9.98 -21.63
N ARG A 442 25.82 -9.41 -22.76
CA ARG A 442 25.06 -8.15 -22.79
C ARG A 442 23.68 -8.37 -22.17
N ALA A 443 23.21 -7.37 -21.43
CA ALA A 443 21.82 -7.25 -20.99
C ALA A 443 21.20 -6.04 -21.67
N GLU A 444 19.91 -6.11 -21.96
CA GLU A 444 19.17 -5.02 -22.62
C GLU A 444 17.68 -5.15 -22.28
N VAL A 445 16.96 -4.04 -22.36
CA VAL A 445 15.52 -4.03 -22.12
C VAL A 445 14.74 -4.71 -23.25
N MET A 446 13.63 -5.35 -22.90
CA MET A 446 12.68 -5.94 -23.83
C MET A 446 11.24 -5.72 -23.38
N GLU A 447 10.32 -5.72 -24.34
CA GLU A 447 8.88 -5.77 -24.07
C GLU A 447 8.50 -7.17 -23.59
N ARG A 448 7.64 -7.26 -22.57
CA ARG A 448 7.10 -8.54 -22.09
C ARG A 448 5.60 -8.46 -21.82
N THR A 449 5.01 -9.61 -21.59
CA THR A 449 3.66 -9.72 -21.03
C THR A 449 3.74 -10.61 -19.81
N ASP A 450 2.95 -10.31 -18.80
CA ASP A 450 2.90 -11.04 -17.53
C ASP A 450 1.47 -10.93 -16.99
N ASP A 451 1.19 -11.57 -15.87
CA ASP A 451 -0.05 -11.39 -15.13
C ASP A 451 0.16 -10.36 -14.02
N TYR A 452 -0.50 -9.21 -14.15
CA TYR A 452 -0.40 -8.11 -13.21
C TYR A 452 -1.74 -7.82 -12.57
N CYS A 453 -1.73 -7.53 -11.28
CA CYS A 453 -2.85 -6.96 -10.56
C CYS A 453 -2.42 -5.80 -9.69
N ALA A 454 -3.31 -4.84 -9.47
CA ALA A 454 -3.07 -3.68 -8.63
C ALA A 454 -4.30 -3.36 -7.78
N THR A 455 -4.07 -2.93 -6.54
CA THR A 455 -5.02 -2.17 -5.72
C THR A 455 -4.49 -0.74 -5.59
N ALA A 456 -5.18 0.22 -6.18
CA ALA A 456 -4.90 1.64 -6.00
C ALA A 456 -5.60 2.18 -4.75
N TYR A 457 -4.97 3.10 -4.02
CA TYR A 457 -5.53 3.80 -2.87
C TYR A 457 -5.42 5.30 -3.08
N TRP A 458 -6.50 6.06 -2.82
CA TRP A 458 -6.48 7.51 -2.96
C TRP A 458 -7.56 8.18 -2.13
N TYR A 459 -7.48 9.50 -2.00
CA TYR A 459 -8.57 10.34 -1.53
C TYR A 459 -9.10 11.20 -2.69
N GLN A 460 -10.41 11.43 -2.77
CA GLN A 460 -10.99 12.42 -3.69
C GLN A 460 -12.19 13.16 -3.11
N SER A 461 -12.59 14.27 -3.73
CA SER A 461 -13.61 15.19 -3.18
C SER A 461 -15.04 14.65 -3.21
N THR A 462 -15.33 13.65 -4.03
CA THR A 462 -16.67 13.06 -4.17
C THR A 462 -16.75 11.71 -3.47
N PRO A 463 -17.92 11.30 -2.96
CA PRO A 463 -18.09 10.00 -2.31
C PRO A 463 -18.09 8.81 -3.29
N GLU A 464 -18.20 9.06 -4.61
CA GLU A 464 -18.15 8.06 -5.67
C GLU A 464 -17.01 8.34 -6.66
N ASN A 465 -16.44 7.28 -7.25
CA ASN A 465 -15.40 7.36 -8.29
C ASN A 465 -15.86 6.90 -9.69
N HIS A 466 -17.11 6.43 -9.82
CA HIS A 466 -17.73 5.96 -11.06
C HIS A 466 -16.98 4.85 -11.81
N LEU A 467 -16.06 4.14 -11.14
CA LEU A 467 -15.40 2.97 -11.72
C LEU A 467 -16.37 1.77 -11.74
N PRO A 468 -16.30 0.92 -12.77
CA PRO A 468 -17.19 -0.24 -12.88
C PRO A 468 -16.87 -1.27 -11.80
N PRO A 469 -17.78 -2.22 -11.52
CA PRO A 469 -17.49 -3.34 -10.62
C PRO A 469 -16.19 -4.05 -11.00
N ILE A 470 -15.42 -4.47 -9.99
CA ILE A 470 -14.19 -5.26 -10.22
C ILE A 470 -14.53 -6.63 -10.86
N ALA A 471 -13.52 -7.29 -11.42
CA ALA A 471 -13.71 -8.56 -12.13
C ALA A 471 -14.41 -9.63 -11.25
N PRO A 472 -15.23 -10.52 -11.85
CA PRO A 472 -15.88 -11.63 -11.15
C PRO A 472 -14.89 -12.51 -10.38
N ALA A 473 -15.34 -13.16 -9.29
CA ALA A 473 -14.50 -14.03 -8.46
C ALA A 473 -13.68 -15.06 -9.25
N ALA A 474 -14.26 -15.68 -10.30
CA ALA A 474 -13.56 -16.65 -11.14
C ALA A 474 -12.31 -16.05 -11.80
N ASP A 475 -12.41 -14.83 -12.33
CA ASP A 475 -11.30 -14.15 -13.00
C ASP A 475 -10.26 -13.62 -12.01
N ARG A 476 -10.69 -13.24 -10.81
CA ARG A 476 -9.79 -12.85 -9.71
C ARG A 476 -8.93 -14.02 -9.21
N MET A 477 -9.47 -15.23 -9.25
CA MET A 477 -8.83 -16.45 -8.76
C MET A 477 -8.09 -17.25 -9.86
N LYS A 478 -8.27 -16.88 -11.12
CA LYS A 478 -7.70 -17.60 -12.26
C LYS A 478 -6.18 -17.62 -12.16
N ASP A 479 -5.57 -18.81 -12.27
CA ASP A 479 -4.13 -19.03 -12.31
C ASP A 479 -3.31 -18.45 -11.13
N LEU A 480 -3.88 -18.36 -9.93
CA LEU A 480 -3.10 -17.96 -8.74
C LEU A 480 -1.88 -18.89 -8.52
N PRO A 481 -0.75 -18.35 -8.05
CA PRO A 481 0.48 -19.11 -7.83
C PRO A 481 0.39 -20.08 -6.64
#